data_AF-A0A9E3QJJ7-F1
#
_entry.id   AF-A0A9E3QJJ7-F1
#
_cell.length_a   1.000
_cell.length_b   1.000
_cell.length_c   1.000
_cell.angle_alpha   90.00
_cell.angle_beta   90.00
_cell.angle_gamma   90.00
#
_symmetry.space_group_name_H-M   'P 1'
#
loop_
_entity.id
_entity.type
_entity.pdbx_description
1 polymer ?
#
loop_
_entity_poly.entity_id
_entity_poly.type
_entity_poly.pdbx_seq_one_letter_code
_entity_poly.pdbx_strand_id
1 'polypeptide(L)'
;LETLTRPPLAADRPAQGLHLPWRLARSMKDDHVATVPLVHWPDQVAPWYLDLRRVAAYSPVLARWVTLNDYFHLTDRPFEMFRPDLDPYITPYLAQAVARRDSAPISRRAEHARLRARLDALSWLHAVARVLAGPAGTIPNGPLPEEEKKPEPATEYEEYVADYPPLPEQERAEVRGPAYAPLLQIEETLETGRLADARAALEGEEGTWIAACARALLDTATLDRPGYLVLNPLGVPRRAAVLLPEAAPDLRLEGPLRVAQFTDEGVWAVVELPAFGFAWVPRASSPNAAAPPIGVLSARGRPLKNETIELEIDEATGGLRSLRAAGEPTARLGQQLVMTGLVAPDGKPASSKMRAEQIEVEYGGPALVQAESRGVLIDPLDQRPLARFRQRYRLWSGRPVLEIDITLSDLDAFWLDRAAGADPWEHFLSCRWAWPDPNTMLRRTSLLGPHLTEADRPETPDVIDLSTRRQRTALLFGGLAHHRRHGPRMLDTLLVAGHEVGRHFHVGVALDLEHPFPAALDLISPPLVLPTEFGPPHTGPVGWLFHLDSKAVAVTRVEANEPSGGDGEPGLTFHLIETAGLATRGRLRLFRNPSWARQTDFQGEVIADLPIEGDAVLLDLTPYE
;
A
#
# COMPACT_ATOMS: atom_id res chain seq x y z
N LEU A 1 -20.45 -8.12 16.80
CA LEU A 1 -19.89 -7.00 15.99
C LEU A 1 -20.94 -5.94 15.64
N GLU A 2 -22.05 -6.29 14.99
CA GLU A 2 -23.10 -5.32 14.59
C GLU A 2 -23.56 -4.37 15.71
N THR A 3 -23.66 -4.85 16.94
CA THR A 3 -24.08 -4.01 18.07
C THR A 3 -23.04 -2.95 18.43
N LEU A 4 -21.75 -3.27 18.31
CA LEU A 4 -20.64 -2.35 18.60
C LEU A 4 -20.50 -1.26 17.51
N THR A 5 -20.97 -1.53 16.30
CA THR A 5 -20.93 -0.57 15.18
C THR A 5 -22.11 0.39 15.16
N ARG A 6 -23.11 0.22 16.03
CA ARG A 6 -24.22 1.18 16.19
C ARG A 6 -23.77 2.40 16.97
N PRO A 7 -24.31 3.60 16.69
CA PRO A 7 -23.99 4.80 17.46
C PRO A 7 -24.19 4.56 18.97
N PRO A 8 -23.14 4.75 19.79
CA PRO A 8 -23.23 4.54 21.23
C PRO A 8 -24.12 5.60 21.88
N LEU A 9 -24.65 5.26 23.05
CA LEU A 9 -25.38 6.22 23.88
C LEU A 9 -24.38 7.10 24.62
N ALA A 10 -24.46 8.41 24.42
CA ALA A 10 -23.57 9.38 25.05
C ALA A 10 -23.88 9.48 26.56
N ALA A 11 -23.03 8.88 27.39
CA ALA A 11 -23.18 8.78 28.83
C ALA A 11 -22.87 10.08 29.58
N ASP A 12 -22.27 11.05 28.90
CA ASP A 12 -22.05 12.43 29.33
C ASP A 12 -23.32 13.29 29.20
N ARG A 13 -24.34 12.86 28.43
CA ARG A 13 -25.54 13.66 28.15
C ARG A 13 -26.74 13.22 29.01
N PRO A 14 -27.29 14.10 29.87
CA PRO A 14 -28.44 13.76 30.72
C PRO A 14 -29.68 13.27 29.94
N ALA A 15 -30.00 13.91 28.81
CA ALA A 15 -31.16 13.56 27.98
C ALA A 15 -31.08 12.13 27.42
N GLN A 16 -29.88 11.58 27.25
CA GLN A 16 -29.70 10.24 26.68
C GLN A 16 -30.14 9.13 27.65
N GLY A 17 -30.13 9.37 28.96
CA GLY A 17 -30.57 8.40 29.96
C GLY A 17 -32.02 7.97 29.80
N LEU A 18 -32.89 8.86 29.30
CA LEU A 18 -34.31 8.56 29.03
C LEU A 18 -34.49 7.54 27.89
N HIS A 19 -33.50 7.40 27.01
CA HIS A 19 -33.52 6.44 25.91
C HIS A 19 -32.98 5.06 26.29
N LEU A 20 -32.36 4.92 27.48
CA LEU A 20 -31.73 3.67 27.90
C LEU A 20 -32.70 2.46 27.89
N PRO A 21 -33.93 2.53 28.45
CA PRO A 21 -34.86 1.39 28.42
C PRO A 21 -35.21 0.96 26.99
N TRP A 22 -35.37 1.92 26.08
CA TRP A 22 -35.67 1.65 24.67
C TRP A 22 -34.48 1.04 23.92
N ARG A 23 -33.26 1.50 24.22
CA ARG A 23 -32.02 0.93 23.65
C ARG A 23 -31.80 -0.49 24.12
N LEU A 24 -32.01 -0.77 25.41
CA LEU A 24 -31.97 -2.11 25.98
C LEU A 24 -33.01 -3.02 25.33
N ALA A 25 -34.27 -2.60 25.29
CA ALA A 25 -35.34 -3.39 24.68
C ALA A 25 -35.08 -3.69 23.19
N ARG A 26 -34.59 -2.70 22.43
CA ARG A 26 -34.20 -2.88 21.04
C ARG A 26 -33.06 -3.86 20.90
N SER A 27 -32.02 -3.74 21.72
CA SER A 27 -30.88 -4.65 21.71
C SER A 27 -31.29 -6.08 22.07
N MET A 28 -32.13 -6.27 23.09
CA MET A 28 -32.66 -7.59 23.47
C MET A 28 -33.53 -8.24 22.38
N LYS A 29 -34.09 -7.43 21.48
CA LYS A 29 -34.90 -7.90 20.35
C LYS A 29 -34.06 -8.20 19.11
N ASP A 30 -33.17 -7.26 18.76
CA ASP A 30 -32.50 -7.22 17.48
C ASP A 30 -31.12 -7.90 17.54
N ASP A 31 -30.51 -8.03 18.72
CA ASP A 31 -29.11 -8.48 18.84
C ASP A 31 -29.02 -9.92 19.27
N HIS A 32 -28.02 -10.61 18.73
CA HIS A 32 -27.68 -11.94 19.19
C HIS A 32 -27.31 -11.94 20.69
N VAL A 33 -26.40 -11.04 21.09
CA VAL A 33 -26.12 -10.74 22.49
C VAL A 33 -26.52 -9.30 22.76
N ALA A 34 -27.53 -9.12 23.61
CA ALA A 34 -28.04 -7.82 24.00
C ALA A 34 -26.91 -6.97 24.60
N THR A 35 -26.49 -5.93 23.87
CA THR A 35 -25.36 -5.06 24.20
C THR A 35 -25.75 -3.61 23.93
N VAL A 36 -25.45 -2.72 24.86
CA VAL A 36 -25.68 -1.28 24.68
C VAL A 36 -24.35 -0.56 24.90
N PRO A 37 -23.68 -0.09 23.83
CA PRO A 37 -22.44 0.64 23.98
C PRO A 37 -22.72 2.05 24.53
N LEU A 38 -22.00 2.42 25.58
CA LEU A 38 -22.04 3.74 26.21
C LEU A 38 -20.69 4.41 26.02
N VAL A 39 -20.69 5.73 25.75
CA VAL A 39 -19.45 6.49 25.54
C VAL A 39 -19.45 7.77 26.36
N HIS A 40 -18.31 8.09 26.97
CA HIS A 40 -18.07 9.36 27.67
C HIS A 40 -16.57 9.63 27.80
N TRP A 41 -16.20 10.88 28.04
CA TRP A 41 -14.84 11.23 28.48
C TRP A 41 -14.67 10.90 29.98
N PRO A 42 -13.46 10.59 30.48
CA PRO A 42 -13.24 10.10 31.85
C PRO A 42 -13.98 10.89 32.94
N ASP A 43 -13.92 12.22 32.89
CA ASP A 43 -14.51 13.10 33.91
C ASP A 43 -15.89 13.68 33.53
N GLN A 44 -16.40 13.38 32.33
CA GLN A 44 -17.67 13.94 31.84
C GLN A 44 -18.74 12.87 31.80
N VAL A 45 -19.42 12.64 32.92
CA VAL A 45 -20.50 11.65 33.02
C VAL A 45 -21.78 12.28 33.56
N ALA A 46 -22.92 11.85 33.02
CA ALA A 46 -24.22 12.24 33.53
C ALA A 46 -24.60 11.40 34.77
N PRO A 47 -25.41 11.94 35.71
CA PRO A 47 -25.80 11.23 36.93
C PRO A 47 -26.45 9.86 36.69
N TRP A 48 -27.25 9.71 35.62
CA TRP A 48 -27.93 8.44 35.32
C TRP A 48 -26.94 7.30 35.03
N TYR A 49 -25.78 7.61 34.44
CA TYR A 49 -24.74 6.62 34.17
C TYR A 49 -24.09 6.14 35.47
N LEU A 50 -23.81 7.07 36.39
CA LEU A 50 -23.29 6.73 37.72
C LEU A 50 -24.26 5.88 38.51
N ASP A 51 -25.56 6.21 38.45
CA ASP A 51 -26.60 5.40 39.09
C ASP A 51 -26.71 4.01 38.47
N LEU A 52 -26.62 3.89 37.14
CA LEU A 52 -26.59 2.60 36.46
C LEU A 52 -25.38 1.75 36.88
N ARG A 53 -24.18 2.34 36.96
CA ARG A 53 -22.98 1.65 37.48
C ARG A 53 -23.18 1.20 38.92
N ARG A 54 -23.76 2.05 39.76
CA ARG A 54 -24.04 1.74 41.17
C ARG A 54 -25.02 0.58 41.30
N VAL A 55 -26.12 0.58 40.53
CA VAL A 55 -27.11 -0.51 40.52
C VAL A 55 -26.47 -1.82 40.06
N ALA A 56 -25.68 -1.80 39.00
CA ALA A 56 -25.01 -2.98 38.47
C ALA A 56 -23.97 -3.59 39.45
N ALA A 57 -23.40 -2.79 40.34
CA ALA A 57 -22.50 -3.28 41.40
C ALA A 57 -23.23 -4.12 42.46
N TYR A 58 -24.53 -3.88 42.69
CA TYR A 58 -25.34 -4.68 43.62
C TYR A 58 -25.88 -5.95 42.98
N SER A 59 -26.28 -5.91 41.71
CA SER A 59 -26.80 -7.08 41.00
C SER A 59 -26.78 -6.90 39.48
N PRO A 60 -26.42 -7.94 38.70
CA PRO A 60 -26.39 -7.86 37.23
C PRO A 60 -27.78 -8.01 36.58
N VAL A 61 -28.88 -7.74 37.30
CA VAL A 61 -30.26 -7.91 36.80
C VAL A 61 -30.55 -7.07 35.55
N LEU A 62 -29.95 -5.88 35.43
CA LEU A 62 -30.12 -5.02 34.26
C LEU A 62 -29.10 -5.31 33.17
N ALA A 63 -27.82 -5.38 33.52
CA ALA A 63 -26.72 -5.65 32.61
C ALA A 63 -25.43 -5.99 33.40
N ARG A 64 -24.48 -6.61 32.70
CA ARG A 64 -23.09 -6.78 33.17
C ARG A 64 -22.18 -5.83 32.39
N TRP A 65 -21.30 -5.13 33.09
CA TRP A 65 -20.21 -4.40 32.46
C TRP A 65 -19.13 -5.38 32.04
N VAL A 66 -18.68 -5.28 30.80
CA VAL A 66 -17.64 -6.12 30.21
C VAL A 66 -16.66 -5.23 29.47
N THR A 67 -15.39 -5.63 29.44
CA THR A 67 -14.42 -5.02 28.53
C THR A 67 -14.73 -5.46 27.09
N LEU A 68 -14.19 -4.76 26.09
CA LEU A 68 -14.30 -5.22 24.70
C LEU A 68 -13.66 -6.61 24.52
N ASN A 69 -12.53 -6.86 25.20
CA ASN A 69 -11.86 -8.16 25.16
C ASN A 69 -12.76 -9.27 25.71
N ASP A 70 -13.31 -9.08 26.93
CA ASP A 70 -14.24 -10.05 27.53
C ASP A 70 -15.49 -10.23 26.68
N TYR A 71 -16.00 -9.14 26.09
CA TYR A 71 -17.16 -9.20 25.20
C TYR A 71 -16.88 -10.11 24.01
N PHE A 72 -15.76 -9.94 23.31
CA PHE A 72 -15.42 -10.81 22.19
C PHE A 72 -15.25 -12.27 22.64
N HIS A 73 -14.52 -12.54 23.73
CA HIS A 73 -14.36 -13.92 24.22
C HIS A 73 -15.66 -14.59 24.68
N LEU A 74 -16.55 -13.85 25.35
CA LEU A 74 -17.78 -14.41 25.93
C LEU A 74 -18.93 -14.51 24.93
N THR A 75 -18.86 -13.75 23.83
CA THR A 75 -19.95 -13.67 22.84
C THR A 75 -19.57 -14.24 21.48
N ASP A 76 -18.36 -14.79 21.36
CA ASP A 76 -17.93 -15.46 20.14
C ASP A 76 -18.79 -16.70 19.86
N ARG A 77 -19.15 -16.86 18.58
CA ARG A 77 -19.87 -18.03 18.06
C ARG A 77 -18.97 -18.66 17.02
N PRO A 78 -18.27 -19.77 17.36
CA PRO A 78 -17.32 -20.41 16.45
C PRO A 78 -17.89 -20.87 15.10
N PHE A 79 -19.22 -20.88 14.92
CA PHE A 79 -19.91 -21.43 13.75
C PHE A 79 -20.82 -20.44 13.00
N GLU A 80 -20.97 -19.20 13.46
CA GLU A 80 -21.74 -18.17 12.74
C GLU A 80 -20.79 -17.17 12.08
N MET A 81 -20.58 -17.31 10.78
CA MET A 81 -19.80 -16.36 10.00
C MET A 81 -20.67 -15.15 9.61
N PHE A 82 -20.39 -14.00 10.21
CA PHE A 82 -20.93 -12.72 9.78
C PHE A 82 -20.03 -12.09 8.70
N ARG A 83 -20.52 -12.03 7.45
CA ARG A 83 -19.82 -11.39 6.33
C ARG A 83 -20.68 -10.25 5.80
N PRO A 84 -20.56 -9.02 6.34
CA PRO A 84 -21.36 -7.89 5.88
C PRO A 84 -20.99 -7.51 4.45
N ASP A 85 -21.99 -7.07 3.69
CA ASP A 85 -21.72 -6.40 2.42
C ASP A 85 -20.92 -5.12 2.68
N LEU A 86 -19.95 -4.85 1.80
CA LEU A 86 -19.05 -3.72 1.99
C LEU A 86 -19.69 -2.38 1.59
N ASP A 87 -20.61 -2.36 0.62
CA ASP A 87 -21.16 -1.14 0.02
C ASP A 87 -22.00 -0.27 0.96
N PRO A 88 -22.77 -0.84 1.92
CA PRO A 88 -23.40 -0.06 2.97
C PRO A 88 -22.43 0.72 3.87
N TYR A 89 -21.15 0.35 3.87
CA TYR A 89 -20.13 1.02 4.68
C TYR A 89 -19.53 2.21 3.92
N ILE A 90 -19.84 3.42 4.40
CA ILE A 90 -19.29 4.68 3.91
C ILE A 90 -18.43 5.27 5.01
N THR A 91 -17.14 5.46 4.76
CA THR A 91 -16.29 6.09 5.76
C THR A 91 -16.54 7.61 5.80
N PRO A 92 -16.52 8.23 6.99
CA PRO A 92 -16.62 9.67 7.11
C PRO A 92 -15.24 10.36 6.99
N TYR A 93 -14.16 9.61 6.71
CA TYR A 93 -12.80 10.08 6.96
C TYR A 93 -12.41 11.31 6.15
N LEU A 94 -12.76 11.36 4.85
CA LEU A 94 -12.47 12.53 4.02
C LEU A 94 -13.22 13.77 4.51
N ALA A 95 -14.52 13.64 4.79
CA ALA A 95 -15.34 14.74 5.28
C ALA A 95 -14.86 15.24 6.65
N GLN A 96 -14.45 14.32 7.54
CA GLN A 96 -13.87 14.65 8.84
C GLN A 96 -12.52 15.36 8.71
N ALA A 97 -11.63 14.89 7.83
CA ALA A 97 -10.33 15.51 7.60
C ALA A 97 -10.48 16.95 7.08
N VAL A 98 -11.39 17.17 6.12
CA VAL A 98 -11.71 18.51 5.62
C VAL A 98 -12.35 19.39 6.69
N ALA A 99 -13.29 18.87 7.47
CA ALA A 99 -13.91 19.63 8.57
C ALA A 99 -12.90 20.03 9.66
N ARG A 100 -11.88 19.20 9.91
CA ARG A 100 -10.75 19.48 10.81
C ARG A 100 -9.71 20.43 10.21
N ARG A 101 -9.84 20.77 8.93
CA ARG A 101 -8.87 21.57 8.16
C ARG A 101 -7.49 20.92 8.10
N ASP A 102 -7.46 19.60 8.02
CA ASP A 102 -6.21 18.87 7.79
C ASP A 102 -5.58 19.36 6.48
N SER A 103 -4.28 19.63 6.48
CA SER A 103 -3.56 20.15 5.30
C SER A 103 -3.36 19.11 4.19
N ALA A 104 -3.62 17.83 4.45
CA ALA A 104 -3.44 16.74 3.50
C ALA A 104 -4.55 15.67 3.62
N PRO A 105 -5.83 16.02 3.39
CA PRO A 105 -6.95 15.09 3.56
C PRO A 105 -6.97 13.96 2.52
N ILE A 106 -6.26 14.11 1.40
CA ILE A 106 -6.09 13.11 0.32
C ILE A 106 -4.71 12.46 0.41
N SER A 107 -3.64 13.25 0.28
CA SER A 107 -2.29 12.72 0.06
C SER A 107 -1.69 12.01 1.27
N ARG A 108 -2.12 12.36 2.48
CA ARG A 108 -1.64 11.74 3.74
C ARG A 108 -1.89 10.23 3.79
N ARG A 109 -3.02 9.75 3.28
CA ARG A 109 -3.30 8.31 3.24
C ARG A 109 -2.41 7.58 2.23
N ALA A 110 -2.16 8.21 1.08
CA ALA A 110 -1.24 7.65 0.09
C ALA A 110 0.21 7.61 0.61
N GLU A 111 0.62 8.64 1.34
CA GLU A 111 1.92 8.67 2.02
C GLU A 111 2.01 7.58 3.10
N HIS A 112 0.99 7.44 3.94
CA HIS A 112 0.92 6.38 4.94
C HIS A 112 1.08 4.99 4.31
N ALA A 113 0.33 4.69 3.23
CA ALA A 113 0.43 3.41 2.54
C ALA A 113 1.84 3.11 2.01
N ARG A 114 2.54 4.11 1.46
CA ARG A 114 3.93 3.96 0.99
C ARG A 114 4.92 3.77 2.15
N LEU A 115 4.76 4.51 3.24
CA LEU A 115 5.60 4.35 4.43
C LEU A 115 5.37 2.98 5.09
N ARG A 116 4.12 2.49 5.10
CA ARG A 116 3.78 1.14 5.56
C ARG A 116 4.49 0.08 4.71
N ALA A 117 4.41 0.19 3.38
CA ALA A 117 5.10 -0.73 2.47
C ALA A 117 6.63 -0.69 2.64
N ARG A 118 7.22 0.46 2.96
CA ARG A 118 8.65 0.59 3.31
C ARG A 118 8.97 -0.09 4.64
N LEU A 119 8.13 0.07 5.66
CA LEU A 119 8.28 -0.60 6.95
C LEU A 119 8.19 -2.13 6.82
N ASP A 120 7.28 -2.63 5.99
CA ASP A 120 7.14 -4.07 5.73
C ASP A 120 8.37 -4.61 4.98
N ALA A 121 8.91 -3.85 4.02
CA ALA A 121 10.18 -4.19 3.35
C ALA A 121 11.37 -4.20 4.32
N LEU A 122 11.42 -3.26 5.26
CA LEU A 122 12.45 -3.20 6.30
C LEU A 122 12.34 -4.35 7.30
N SER A 123 11.11 -4.71 7.69
CA SER A 123 10.82 -5.89 8.51
C SER A 123 11.29 -7.17 7.82
N TRP A 124 11.09 -7.27 6.50
CA TRP A 124 11.61 -8.37 5.69
C TRP A 124 13.14 -8.39 5.64
N LEU A 125 13.80 -7.25 5.42
CA LEU A 125 15.27 -7.17 5.44
C LEU A 125 15.85 -7.62 6.77
N HIS A 126 15.26 -7.14 7.87
CA HIS A 126 15.62 -7.56 9.23
C HIS A 126 15.50 -9.08 9.36
N ALA A 127 14.32 -9.63 9.04
CA ALA A 127 14.04 -11.06 9.14
C ALA A 127 15.02 -11.91 8.30
N VAL A 128 15.28 -11.51 7.06
CA VAL A 128 16.22 -12.19 6.16
C VAL A 128 17.65 -12.12 6.68
N ALA A 129 18.11 -10.94 7.11
CA ALA A 129 19.47 -10.78 7.63
C ALA A 129 19.70 -11.68 8.86
N ARG A 130 18.72 -11.77 9.77
CA ARG A 130 18.78 -12.66 10.94
C ARG A 130 18.90 -14.14 10.54
N VAL A 131 18.01 -14.61 9.68
CA VAL A 131 18.00 -16.04 9.31
C VAL A 131 19.24 -16.40 8.49
N LEU A 132 19.71 -15.53 7.60
CA LEU A 132 20.93 -15.78 6.82
C LEU A 132 22.18 -15.86 7.70
N ALA A 133 22.33 -14.96 8.69
CA ALA A 133 23.49 -14.90 9.59
C ALA A 133 23.62 -16.13 10.52
N GLY A 134 22.52 -16.85 10.77
CA GLY A 134 22.50 -18.07 11.60
C GLY A 134 22.65 -17.81 13.10
N PRO A 135 22.63 -18.86 13.95
CA PRO A 135 22.53 -18.74 15.41
C PRO A 135 23.72 -18.03 16.09
N ALA A 136 24.88 -18.02 15.45
CA ALA A 136 26.12 -17.43 15.97
C ALA A 136 26.43 -16.04 15.38
N GLY A 137 25.62 -15.55 14.44
CA GLY A 137 25.81 -14.26 13.79
C GLY A 137 25.38 -13.11 14.70
N THR A 138 26.34 -12.49 15.37
CA THR A 138 26.13 -11.14 15.91
C THR A 138 25.94 -10.22 14.70
N ILE A 139 24.78 -9.56 14.60
CA ILE A 139 24.63 -8.46 13.66
C ILE A 139 25.51 -7.33 14.21
N PRO A 140 26.50 -6.83 13.46
CA PRO A 140 27.25 -5.67 13.91
C PRO A 140 26.30 -4.47 13.83
N ASN A 141 25.89 -3.96 14.98
CA ASN A 141 25.32 -2.62 15.09
C ASN A 141 26.43 -1.63 14.71
N GLY A 142 26.46 -1.17 13.46
CA GLY A 142 27.35 -0.07 13.07
C GLY A 142 27.48 0.15 11.56
N PRO A 143 27.61 1.42 11.11
CA PRO A 143 28.05 1.75 9.76
C PRO A 143 29.52 1.34 9.54
N LEU A 144 29.98 1.39 8.27
CA LEU A 144 31.40 1.22 7.91
C LEU A 144 32.29 2.20 8.71
N PRO A 145 33.55 1.84 9.03
CA PRO A 145 34.34 2.58 10.00
C PRO A 145 34.75 3.95 9.47
N GLU A 146 34.14 5.00 10.01
CA GLU A 146 34.70 6.35 10.06
C GLU A 146 34.75 6.84 11.53
N GLU A 147 35.78 7.62 11.83
CA GLU A 147 36.35 7.91 13.15
C GLU A 147 35.33 8.33 14.23
N GLU A 148 35.41 7.67 15.39
CA GLU A 148 34.57 7.87 16.57
C GLU A 148 34.66 9.30 17.15
N LYS A 149 33.49 9.93 17.36
CA LYS A 149 33.32 10.96 18.40
C LYS A 149 32.19 10.56 19.35
N LYS A 150 32.54 10.40 20.63
CA LYS A 150 31.62 10.14 21.75
C LYS A 150 30.67 11.31 22.01
N PRO A 151 29.38 11.07 22.32
CA PRO A 151 28.52 12.06 22.93
C PRO A 151 28.39 11.88 24.47
N GLU A 152 28.12 13.01 25.14
CA GLU A 152 27.86 13.17 26.59
C GLU A 152 26.38 12.93 26.95
N PRO A 153 26.04 12.66 28.23
CA PRO A 153 24.70 12.23 28.63
C PRO A 153 23.70 13.39 28.77
N ALA A 154 22.44 13.15 28.37
CA ALA A 154 21.32 14.06 28.55
C ALA A 154 20.58 13.81 29.88
N THR A 155 20.14 14.91 30.49
CA THR A 155 19.48 15.03 31.79
C THR A 155 18.00 14.66 31.77
N GLU A 156 17.55 14.05 32.87
CA GLU A 156 16.17 13.67 33.21
C GLU A 156 15.23 14.87 33.38
N TYR A 157 13.98 14.71 32.91
CA TYR A 157 12.80 15.41 33.42
C TYR A 157 11.63 14.41 33.49
N GLU A 158 11.19 14.09 34.71
CA GLU A 158 9.90 13.44 34.99
C GLU A 158 8.81 14.52 35.12
N GLU A 159 7.65 14.29 34.50
CA GLU A 159 6.39 14.86 35.00
C GLU A 159 5.19 13.94 34.69
N TYR A 160 4.32 13.83 35.70
CA TYR A 160 3.25 12.85 35.92
C TYR A 160 2.10 12.86 34.88
N VAL A 161 1.64 11.66 34.46
CA VAL A 161 0.26 11.41 34.04
C VAL A 161 -0.23 10.10 34.69
N ALA A 162 -1.42 10.15 35.27
CA ALA A 162 -2.00 9.17 36.19
C ALA A 162 -2.53 7.87 35.53
N ASP A 163 -2.51 6.81 36.34
CA ASP A 163 -2.87 5.41 36.11
C ASP A 163 -4.17 5.13 35.34
N TYR A 164 -4.03 4.43 34.22
CA TYR A 164 -4.79 3.22 33.86
C TYR A 164 -3.82 2.32 33.07
N PRO A 165 -3.68 1.02 33.39
CA PRO A 165 -2.63 0.21 32.77
C PRO A 165 -3.04 -0.14 31.32
N PRO A 166 -2.26 0.24 30.30
CA PRO A 166 -2.15 -0.61 29.11
C PRO A 166 -1.49 -1.94 29.52
N LEU A 167 -1.66 -3.00 28.72
CA LEU A 167 -0.81 -4.19 28.86
C LEU A 167 0.66 -3.74 28.93
N PRO A 168 1.47 -4.25 29.88
CA PRO A 168 2.84 -3.78 30.05
C PRO A 168 3.62 -3.92 28.73
N GLU A 169 4.28 -2.85 28.33
CA GLU A 169 5.19 -2.78 27.17
C GLU A 169 6.22 -3.94 27.17
N GLN A 170 6.53 -4.43 28.37
CA GLN A 170 7.37 -5.60 28.64
C GLN A 170 6.83 -6.90 28.02
N GLU A 171 5.53 -7.18 28.04
CA GLU A 171 4.98 -8.44 27.49
C GLU A 171 5.03 -8.48 25.95
N ARG A 172 4.89 -7.32 25.28
CA ARG A 172 4.98 -7.24 23.80
C ARG A 172 6.42 -7.25 23.30
N ALA A 173 7.32 -6.59 24.03
CA ALA A 173 8.75 -6.58 23.75
C ALA A 173 9.39 -7.95 24.06
N GLU A 174 8.93 -8.65 25.10
CA GLU A 174 9.39 -9.99 25.42
C GLU A 174 9.11 -10.93 24.25
N VAL A 175 7.87 -11.07 23.77
CA VAL A 175 7.54 -12.01 22.69
C VAL A 175 8.32 -11.79 21.37
N ARG A 176 8.90 -10.60 21.12
CA ARG A 176 9.52 -10.26 19.81
C ARG A 176 11.02 -9.92 19.84
N GLY A 177 11.63 -9.87 21.02
CA GLY A 177 13.07 -9.63 21.19
C GLY A 177 13.51 -8.15 21.07
N PRO A 178 14.69 -7.78 21.63
CA PRO A 178 15.15 -6.38 21.71
C PRO A 178 15.56 -5.78 20.36
N ALA A 179 15.93 -6.60 19.37
CA ALA A 179 16.30 -6.13 18.02
C ALA A 179 15.09 -5.64 17.21
N TYR A 180 13.87 -6.01 17.60
CA TYR A 180 12.62 -5.60 16.94
C TYR A 180 12.05 -4.28 17.49
N ALA A 181 12.56 -3.78 18.61
CA ALA A 181 12.06 -2.58 19.28
C ALA A 181 12.06 -1.32 18.37
N PRO A 182 13.09 -1.05 17.54
CA PRO A 182 13.07 0.10 16.63
C PRO A 182 11.94 0.04 15.60
N LEU A 183 11.67 -1.15 15.03
CA LEU A 183 10.62 -1.33 14.02
C LEU A 183 9.22 -1.13 14.62
N LEU A 184 9.01 -1.57 15.87
CA LEU A 184 7.76 -1.32 16.60
C LEU A 184 7.54 0.18 16.88
N GLN A 185 8.58 0.91 17.28
CA GLN A 185 8.49 2.35 17.50
C GLN A 185 8.19 3.12 16.21
N ILE A 186 8.79 2.69 15.09
CA ILE A 186 8.48 3.23 13.76
C ILE A 186 7.02 2.95 13.40
N GLU A 187 6.54 1.73 13.62
CA GLU A 187 5.15 1.35 13.39
C GLU A 187 4.18 2.22 14.21
N GLU A 188 4.40 2.37 15.51
CA GLU A 188 3.56 3.21 16.37
C GLU A 188 3.57 4.68 15.91
N THR A 189 4.74 5.20 15.53
CA THR A 189 4.88 6.56 15.02
C THR A 189 4.10 6.74 13.70
N LEU A 190 4.13 5.73 12.83
CA LEU A 190 3.38 5.71 11.57
C LEU A 190 1.86 5.68 11.82
N GLU A 191 1.39 4.75 12.65
CA GLU A 191 -0.04 4.52 12.93
C GLU A 191 -0.66 5.67 13.75
N THR A 192 0.13 6.43 14.51
CA THR A 192 -0.30 7.67 15.18
C THR A 192 -0.36 8.88 14.23
N GLY A 193 -0.02 8.71 12.94
CA GLY A 193 -0.12 9.75 11.91
C GLY A 193 1.04 10.76 11.87
N ARG A 194 2.14 10.48 12.60
CA ARG A 194 3.40 11.26 12.59
C ARG A 194 4.30 10.82 11.43
N LEU A 195 3.79 11.03 10.21
CA LEU A 195 4.42 10.49 8.98
C LEU A 195 5.85 11.00 8.72
N ALA A 196 6.13 12.26 9.06
CA ALA A 196 7.47 12.84 8.88
C ALA A 196 8.50 12.17 9.81
N ASP A 197 8.14 11.93 11.07
CA ASP A 197 9.00 11.26 12.06
C ASP A 197 9.21 9.80 11.66
N ALA A 198 8.14 9.10 11.26
CA ALA A 198 8.22 7.72 10.78
C ALA A 198 9.12 7.60 9.53
N ARG A 199 9.03 8.55 8.59
CA ARG A 199 9.90 8.61 7.40
C ARG A 199 11.36 8.76 7.79
N ALA A 200 11.68 9.70 8.69
CA ALA A 200 13.04 9.94 9.13
C ALA A 200 13.63 8.71 9.84
N ALA A 201 12.83 8.05 10.69
CA ALA A 201 13.24 6.84 11.37
C ALA A 201 13.45 5.66 10.41
N LEU A 202 12.58 5.48 9.41
CA LEU A 202 12.76 4.48 8.34
C LEU A 202 14.07 4.72 7.57
N GLU A 203 14.35 5.97 7.18
CA GLU A 203 15.58 6.33 6.47
C GLU A 203 16.84 6.04 7.31
N GLY A 204 16.76 6.24 8.63
CA GLY A 204 17.86 5.92 9.54
C GLY A 204 18.17 4.42 9.67
N GLU A 205 17.16 3.56 9.59
CA GLU A 205 17.29 2.11 9.75
C GLU A 205 17.55 1.37 8.42
N GLU A 206 17.06 1.92 7.29
CA GLU A 206 17.10 1.27 5.97
C GLU A 206 18.53 0.93 5.53
N GLY A 207 19.48 1.86 5.70
CA GLY A 207 20.89 1.63 5.36
C GLY A 207 21.51 0.47 6.16
N THR A 208 21.21 0.38 7.45
CA THR A 208 21.72 -0.66 8.35
C THR A 208 21.26 -2.05 7.92
N TRP A 209 19.97 -2.22 7.68
CA TRP A 209 19.38 -3.52 7.36
C TRP A 209 19.64 -3.95 5.91
N ILE A 210 19.68 -3.01 4.96
CA ILE A 210 20.13 -3.30 3.60
C ILE A 210 21.58 -3.81 3.63
N ALA A 211 22.48 -3.12 4.33
CA ALA A 211 23.88 -3.53 4.43
C ALA A 211 24.06 -4.88 5.15
N ALA A 212 23.27 -5.14 6.20
CA ALA A 212 23.29 -6.44 6.89
C ALA A 212 22.84 -7.58 5.97
N CYS A 213 21.73 -7.41 5.25
CA CYS A 213 21.20 -8.39 4.30
C CYS A 213 22.18 -8.62 3.14
N ALA A 214 22.73 -7.55 2.57
CA ALA A 214 23.70 -7.65 1.48
C ALA A 214 24.99 -8.35 1.90
N ARG A 215 25.53 -8.04 3.08
CA ARG A 215 26.66 -8.79 3.65
C ARG A 215 26.31 -10.27 3.74
N ALA A 216 25.17 -10.62 4.33
CA ALA A 216 24.79 -12.02 4.48
C ALA A 216 24.64 -12.78 3.14
N LEU A 217 24.23 -12.09 2.07
CA LEU A 217 24.12 -12.67 0.72
C LEU A 217 25.47 -12.73 -0.03
N LEU A 218 26.37 -11.77 0.22
CA LEU A 218 27.62 -11.58 -0.52
C LEU A 218 28.88 -12.04 0.24
N ASP A 219 28.79 -12.43 1.51
CA ASP A 219 29.93 -12.82 2.37
C ASP A 219 30.79 -13.95 1.75
N THR A 220 30.17 -14.72 0.87
CA THR A 220 30.77 -15.86 0.16
C THR A 220 30.93 -15.61 -1.33
N ALA A 221 30.74 -14.36 -1.80
CA ALA A 221 30.92 -14.00 -3.20
C ALA A 221 32.32 -14.40 -3.67
N THR A 222 32.38 -15.02 -4.85
CA THR A 222 33.59 -15.68 -5.33
C THR A 222 34.43 -14.80 -6.27
N LEU A 223 33.91 -13.63 -6.65
CA LEU A 223 34.51 -12.73 -7.62
C LEU A 223 34.49 -11.27 -7.14
N ASP A 224 35.62 -10.59 -7.35
CA ASP A 224 35.78 -9.15 -7.15
C ASP A 224 35.23 -8.38 -8.37
N ARG A 225 33.93 -8.53 -8.62
CA ARG A 225 33.24 -7.83 -9.70
C ARG A 225 32.23 -6.83 -9.13
N PRO A 226 32.39 -5.52 -9.44
CA PRO A 226 31.40 -4.53 -9.06
C PRO A 226 30.07 -4.69 -9.80
N GLY A 227 28.98 -4.42 -9.08
CA GLY A 227 27.62 -4.55 -9.60
C GLY A 227 26.58 -3.93 -8.67
N TYR A 228 25.35 -4.37 -8.84
CA TYR A 228 24.19 -3.97 -8.05
C TYR A 228 23.47 -5.20 -7.55
N LEU A 229 23.22 -5.26 -6.25
CA LEU A 229 22.30 -6.21 -5.64
C LEU A 229 20.91 -5.56 -5.60
N VAL A 230 19.95 -6.19 -6.27
CA VAL A 230 18.56 -5.76 -6.33
C VAL A 230 17.73 -6.75 -5.52
N LEU A 231 17.06 -6.27 -4.47
CA LEU A 231 16.26 -7.08 -3.57
C LEU A 231 14.77 -6.86 -3.80
N ASN A 232 14.01 -7.95 -3.78
CA ASN A 232 12.56 -7.95 -3.89
C ASN A 232 11.92 -8.32 -2.55
N PRO A 233 11.44 -7.35 -1.75
CA PRO A 233 10.74 -7.62 -0.50
C PRO A 233 9.31 -8.14 -0.71
N LEU A 234 8.79 -8.22 -1.93
CA LEU A 234 7.43 -8.68 -2.19
C LEU A 234 7.37 -10.20 -2.38
N GLY A 235 6.28 -10.81 -1.91
CA GLY A 235 5.97 -12.23 -2.11
C GLY A 235 5.56 -12.62 -3.54
N VAL A 236 5.73 -11.70 -4.50
CA VAL A 236 5.41 -11.91 -5.92
C VAL A 236 6.64 -11.67 -6.79
N PRO A 237 6.90 -12.52 -7.80
CA PRO A 237 7.96 -12.27 -8.75
C PRO A 237 7.59 -11.07 -9.62
N ARG A 238 8.58 -10.26 -10.00
CA ARG A 238 8.34 -9.05 -10.79
C ARG A 238 9.48 -8.74 -11.76
N ARG A 239 9.12 -8.07 -12.85
CA ARG A 239 10.06 -7.38 -13.73
C ARG A 239 10.16 -5.95 -13.21
N ALA A 240 11.23 -5.67 -12.49
CA ALA A 240 11.43 -4.41 -11.80
C ALA A 240 12.19 -3.42 -12.70
N ALA A 241 11.64 -2.21 -12.85
CA ALA A 241 12.38 -1.09 -13.40
C ALA A 241 13.23 -0.46 -12.29
N VAL A 242 14.55 -0.41 -12.47
CA VAL A 242 15.51 0.10 -11.48
C VAL A 242 16.48 1.09 -12.13
N LEU A 243 16.82 2.15 -11.40
CA LEU A 243 17.82 3.11 -11.80
C LEU A 243 19.20 2.67 -11.29
N LEU A 244 20.17 2.56 -12.19
CA LEU A 244 21.55 2.18 -11.93
C LEU A 244 22.48 3.36 -12.31
N PRO A 245 22.73 4.31 -11.39
CA PRO A 245 23.34 5.59 -11.73
C PRO A 245 24.80 5.50 -12.21
N GLU A 246 25.57 4.51 -11.73
CA GLU A 246 27.00 4.32 -12.08
C GLU A 246 27.22 3.15 -13.05
N ALA A 247 26.15 2.57 -13.61
CA ALA A 247 26.30 1.53 -14.60
C ALA A 247 26.85 2.10 -15.92
N ALA A 248 27.57 1.25 -16.66
CA ALA A 248 28.08 1.61 -17.97
C ALA A 248 26.91 2.03 -18.89
N PRO A 249 26.99 3.17 -19.61
CA PRO A 249 25.91 3.61 -20.51
C PRO A 249 25.53 2.60 -21.59
N ASP A 250 26.45 1.69 -21.94
CA ASP A 250 26.26 0.60 -22.90
C ASP A 250 25.97 -0.74 -22.21
N LEU A 251 25.40 -0.74 -20.99
CA LEU A 251 25.13 -1.95 -20.20
C LEU A 251 24.40 -3.01 -21.03
N ARG A 252 25.08 -4.14 -21.26
CA ARG A 252 24.59 -5.26 -22.08
C ARG A 252 23.94 -6.34 -21.26
N LEU A 253 23.13 -7.17 -21.91
CA LEU A 253 22.34 -8.20 -21.26
C LEU A 253 23.23 -9.26 -20.61
N GLU A 254 23.05 -9.44 -19.31
CA GLU A 254 23.74 -10.47 -18.53
C GLU A 254 22.88 -10.92 -17.34
N GLY A 255 22.75 -12.23 -17.17
CA GLY A 255 22.02 -12.83 -16.05
C GLY A 255 20.56 -12.32 -15.96
N PRO A 256 20.14 -11.73 -14.82
CA PRO A 256 18.77 -11.25 -14.61
C PRO A 256 18.42 -9.95 -15.35
N LEU A 257 19.39 -9.29 -15.98
CA LEU A 257 19.16 -8.07 -16.75
C LEU A 257 18.46 -8.39 -18.07
N ARG A 258 17.23 -7.90 -18.25
CA ARG A 258 16.43 -8.13 -19.47
C ARG A 258 16.66 -7.08 -20.52
N VAL A 259 16.82 -5.84 -20.09
CA VAL A 259 17.09 -4.69 -20.96
C VAL A 259 17.60 -3.51 -20.13
N ALA A 260 18.43 -2.68 -20.75
CA ALA A 260 18.93 -1.44 -20.16
C ALA A 260 18.85 -0.29 -21.18
N GLN A 261 18.74 0.92 -20.68
CA GLN A 261 18.66 2.14 -21.45
C GLN A 261 19.31 3.29 -20.67
N PHE A 262 20.25 3.97 -21.29
CA PHE A 262 20.81 5.21 -20.75
C PHE A 262 19.84 6.38 -20.95
N THR A 263 19.63 7.15 -19.89
CA THR A 263 18.83 8.38 -19.83
C THR A 263 19.63 9.48 -19.14
N ASP A 264 19.05 10.68 -19.00
CA ASP A 264 19.65 11.77 -18.23
C ASP A 264 19.83 11.43 -16.73
N GLU A 265 18.92 10.65 -16.15
CA GLU A 265 18.97 10.20 -14.75
C GLU A 265 20.02 9.10 -14.47
N GLY A 266 20.53 8.42 -15.49
CA GLY A 266 21.41 7.26 -15.36
C GLY A 266 21.00 6.09 -16.27
N VAL A 267 21.39 4.87 -15.93
CA VAL A 267 20.96 3.68 -16.68
C VAL A 267 19.71 3.10 -16.04
N TRP A 268 18.58 3.22 -16.74
CA TRP A 268 17.39 2.46 -16.38
C TRP A 268 17.52 1.01 -16.86
N ALA A 269 17.28 0.07 -15.97
CA ALA A 269 17.32 -1.36 -16.24
C ALA A 269 15.99 -2.03 -15.87
N VAL A 270 15.58 -3.02 -16.67
CA VAL A 270 14.51 -3.95 -16.29
C VAL A 270 15.16 -5.25 -15.84
N VAL A 271 14.96 -5.59 -14.56
CA VAL A 271 15.58 -6.75 -13.90
C VAL A 271 14.50 -7.76 -13.52
N GLU A 272 14.75 -9.03 -13.82
CA GLU A 272 13.88 -10.12 -13.40
C GLU A 272 14.17 -10.51 -11.95
N LEU A 273 13.18 -10.34 -11.08
CA LEU A 273 13.28 -10.62 -9.65
C LEU A 273 12.33 -11.74 -9.23
N PRO A 274 12.83 -12.79 -8.56
CA PRO A 274 11.95 -13.76 -7.91
C PRO A 274 11.23 -13.15 -6.69
N ALA A 275 10.13 -13.76 -6.27
CA ALA A 275 9.46 -13.44 -5.00
C ALA A 275 10.43 -13.57 -3.82
N PHE A 276 10.38 -12.64 -2.86
CA PHE A 276 11.23 -12.62 -1.66
C PHE A 276 12.68 -13.00 -1.96
N GLY A 277 13.29 -12.37 -2.95
CA GLY A 277 14.57 -12.81 -3.46
C GLY A 277 15.43 -11.67 -3.95
N PHE A 278 16.47 -12.02 -4.69
CA PHE A 278 17.47 -11.09 -5.17
C PHE A 278 17.89 -11.37 -6.61
N ALA A 279 18.41 -10.33 -7.25
CA ALA A 279 19.17 -10.40 -8.48
C ALA A 279 20.43 -9.56 -8.34
N TRP A 280 21.54 -10.03 -8.90
CA TRP A 280 22.79 -9.29 -9.01
C TRP A 280 23.03 -8.93 -10.48
N VAL A 281 23.26 -7.65 -10.74
CA VAL A 281 23.47 -7.09 -12.08
C VAL A 281 24.86 -6.44 -12.12
N PRO A 282 25.71 -6.75 -13.11
CA PRO A 282 27.04 -6.15 -13.17
C PRO A 282 27.00 -4.65 -13.48
N ARG A 283 27.97 -3.89 -12.97
CA ARG A 283 28.08 -2.43 -13.26
C ARG A 283 28.62 -2.18 -14.67
N ALA A 284 29.43 -3.11 -15.19
CA ALA A 284 30.05 -3.02 -16.50
C ALA A 284 29.67 -4.19 -17.41
N SER A 285 29.53 -3.88 -18.70
CA SER A 285 29.25 -4.85 -19.75
C SER A 285 30.38 -5.87 -19.91
N SER A 286 30.02 -7.15 -19.98
CA SER A 286 30.94 -8.16 -20.51
C SER A 286 31.10 -7.96 -22.03
N PRO A 287 32.32 -8.10 -22.59
CA PRO A 287 32.56 -8.00 -24.03
C PRO A 287 31.70 -8.98 -24.86
N ASN A 288 31.36 -10.12 -24.27
CA ASN A 288 30.59 -11.20 -24.90
C ASN A 288 29.07 -11.10 -24.65
N ALA A 289 28.61 -10.09 -23.91
CA ALA A 289 27.19 -9.93 -23.60
C ALA A 289 26.38 -9.49 -24.83
N ALA A 290 25.15 -10.00 -24.92
CA ALA A 290 24.24 -9.73 -26.04
C ALA A 290 23.77 -8.27 -26.02
N ALA A 291 23.54 -7.71 -27.21
CA ALA A 291 22.90 -6.41 -27.34
C ALA A 291 21.42 -6.49 -26.91
N PRO A 292 20.85 -5.40 -26.37
CA PRO A 292 19.43 -5.36 -26.02
C PRO A 292 18.54 -5.61 -27.25
N PRO A 293 17.39 -6.30 -27.10
CA PRO A 293 16.45 -6.51 -28.20
C PRO A 293 15.90 -5.17 -28.70
N ILE A 294 15.84 -5.01 -30.02
CA ILE A 294 15.33 -3.79 -30.68
C ILE A 294 13.88 -4.03 -31.14
N GLY A 295 13.00 -3.04 -30.94
CA GLY A 295 11.71 -2.94 -31.63
C GLY A 295 10.49 -3.48 -30.89
N VAL A 296 10.64 -3.88 -29.63
CA VAL A 296 9.51 -4.32 -28.79
C VAL A 296 8.75 -3.11 -28.21
N LEU A 297 9.51 -2.12 -27.77
CA LEU A 297 9.00 -0.81 -27.38
C LEU A 297 8.99 0.12 -28.59
N SER A 298 7.97 0.95 -28.70
CA SER A 298 7.86 1.93 -29.78
C SER A 298 7.18 3.20 -29.31
N ALA A 299 7.75 4.32 -29.72
CA ALA A 299 7.13 5.64 -29.71
C ALA A 299 7.05 6.23 -31.14
N ARG A 300 6.98 5.37 -32.16
CA ARG A 300 6.92 5.79 -33.58
C ARG A 300 5.51 6.30 -33.93
N GLY A 301 5.39 7.59 -34.18
CA GLY A 301 4.14 8.23 -34.58
C GLY A 301 3.32 8.67 -33.37
N ARG A 302 2.01 8.36 -33.37
CA ARG A 302 1.08 8.76 -32.29
C ARG A 302 1.00 7.79 -31.10
N PRO A 303 0.99 6.45 -31.26
CA PRO A 303 0.86 5.56 -30.11
C PRO A 303 2.20 5.24 -29.44
N LEU A 304 2.20 5.20 -28.11
CA LEU A 304 3.27 4.59 -27.31
C LEU A 304 2.90 3.14 -27.04
N LYS A 305 3.88 2.23 -27.13
CA LYS A 305 3.62 0.80 -27.07
C LYS A 305 4.74 0.01 -26.40
N ASN A 306 4.34 -1.01 -25.64
CA ASN A 306 5.18 -2.14 -25.25
C ASN A 306 4.58 -3.48 -25.73
N GLU A 307 5.04 -4.60 -25.17
CA GLU A 307 4.58 -5.96 -25.51
C GLU A 307 3.08 -6.17 -25.31
N THR A 308 2.50 -5.48 -24.32
CA THR A 308 1.17 -5.78 -23.78
C THR A 308 0.19 -4.62 -23.87
N ILE A 309 0.68 -3.39 -23.92
CA ILE A 309 -0.11 -2.16 -23.85
C ILE A 309 0.21 -1.28 -25.05
N GLU A 310 -0.83 -0.67 -25.60
CA GLU A 310 -0.75 0.44 -26.53
C GLU A 310 -1.61 1.59 -26.01
N LEU A 311 -1.03 2.79 -25.96
CA LEU A 311 -1.71 3.99 -25.50
C LEU A 311 -1.56 5.13 -26.51
N GLU A 312 -2.53 6.04 -26.50
CA GLU A 312 -2.49 7.26 -27.29
C GLU A 312 -2.91 8.46 -26.44
N ILE A 313 -2.10 9.52 -26.51
CA ILE A 313 -2.36 10.79 -25.84
C ILE A 313 -3.17 11.68 -26.78
N ASP A 314 -4.21 12.31 -26.26
CA ASP A 314 -5.04 13.21 -27.04
C ASP A 314 -4.33 14.56 -27.26
N GLU A 315 -4.13 14.97 -28.52
CA GLU A 315 -3.40 16.21 -28.84
C GLU A 315 -4.10 17.48 -28.35
N ALA A 316 -5.42 17.48 -28.21
CA ALA A 316 -6.18 18.66 -27.81
C ALA A 316 -6.23 18.81 -26.29
N THR A 317 -6.41 17.71 -25.56
CA THR A 317 -6.62 17.72 -24.11
C THR A 317 -5.37 17.35 -23.33
N GLY A 318 -4.47 16.54 -23.90
CA GLY A 318 -3.25 16.07 -23.24
C GLY A 318 -3.49 14.89 -22.30
N GLY A 319 -4.75 14.43 -22.17
CA GLY A 319 -5.11 13.24 -21.41
C GLY A 319 -4.94 11.96 -22.23
N LEU A 320 -5.17 10.82 -21.58
CA LEU A 320 -5.17 9.51 -22.23
C LEU A 320 -6.42 9.35 -23.09
N ARG A 321 -6.25 9.36 -24.42
CA ARG A 321 -7.35 9.18 -25.37
C ARG A 321 -7.84 7.74 -25.41
N SER A 322 -6.89 6.82 -25.41
CA SER A 322 -7.14 5.39 -25.59
C SER A 322 -6.03 4.60 -24.94
N LEU A 323 -6.41 3.64 -24.10
CA LEU A 323 -5.57 2.52 -23.65
C LEU A 323 -6.17 1.22 -24.15
N ARG A 324 -5.35 0.35 -24.73
CA ARG A 324 -5.77 -0.97 -25.22
C ARG A 324 -4.67 -1.99 -25.04
N ALA A 325 -5.04 -3.28 -25.03
CA ALA A 325 -4.01 -4.31 -25.10
C ALA A 325 -3.35 -4.31 -26.48
N ALA A 326 -2.08 -4.69 -26.55
CA ALA A 326 -1.32 -4.68 -27.79
C ALA A 326 -2.01 -5.55 -28.86
N GLY A 327 -2.32 -4.95 -30.02
CA GLY A 327 -3.00 -5.61 -31.12
C GLY A 327 -4.53 -5.63 -31.04
N GLU A 328 -5.13 -5.11 -29.96
CA GLU A 328 -6.57 -4.92 -29.90
C GLU A 328 -7.01 -3.64 -30.64
N PRO A 329 -8.16 -3.66 -31.35
CA PRO A 329 -8.66 -2.46 -32.02
C PRO A 329 -9.41 -1.51 -31.07
N THR A 330 -9.98 -2.05 -29.99
CA THR A 330 -10.93 -1.31 -29.13
C THR A 330 -10.22 -0.74 -27.91
N ALA A 331 -10.40 0.57 -27.68
CA ALA A 331 -9.97 1.21 -26.45
C ALA A 331 -10.75 0.66 -25.25
N ARG A 332 -10.06 0.39 -24.14
CA ARG A 332 -10.66 -0.07 -22.88
C ARG A 332 -10.86 1.09 -21.90
N LEU A 333 -10.00 2.12 -21.97
CA LEU A 333 -9.98 3.21 -21.02
C LEU A 333 -9.52 4.53 -21.67
N GLY A 334 -10.05 5.64 -21.17
CA GLY A 334 -9.53 6.99 -21.33
C GLY A 334 -9.41 7.70 -19.99
N GLN A 335 -8.62 8.78 -19.94
CA GLN A 335 -8.39 9.56 -18.72
C GLN A 335 -8.21 11.04 -19.02
N GLN A 336 -8.77 11.90 -18.16
CA GLN A 336 -8.54 13.35 -18.13
C GLN A 336 -8.49 13.87 -16.70
N LEU A 337 -7.88 15.04 -16.50
CA LEU A 337 -7.93 15.77 -15.24
C LEU A 337 -9.13 16.72 -15.25
N VAL A 338 -9.87 16.76 -14.14
CA VAL A 338 -11.14 17.51 -14.06
C VAL A 338 -11.23 18.23 -12.73
N MET A 339 -11.62 19.50 -12.77
CA MET A 339 -11.94 20.30 -11.59
C MET A 339 -13.44 20.58 -11.52
N THR A 340 -14.05 20.36 -10.35
CA THR A 340 -15.48 20.56 -10.06
C THR A 340 -15.71 21.78 -9.17
N GLY A 341 -16.96 22.07 -8.79
CA GLY A 341 -17.30 23.30 -8.06
C GLY A 341 -17.34 24.57 -8.93
N LEU A 342 -17.42 24.40 -10.25
CA LEU A 342 -17.50 25.47 -11.24
C LEU A 342 -18.93 25.65 -11.77
N VAL A 343 -19.15 26.75 -12.47
CA VAL A 343 -20.46 27.11 -13.03
C VAL A 343 -20.30 27.44 -14.50
N ALA A 344 -21.18 26.95 -15.36
CA ALA A 344 -21.21 27.29 -16.77
C ALA A 344 -21.87 28.68 -17.00
N PRO A 345 -21.73 29.27 -18.20
CA PRO A 345 -22.39 30.54 -18.55
C PRO A 345 -23.93 30.53 -18.38
N ASP A 346 -24.56 29.35 -18.42
CA ASP A 346 -26.00 29.17 -18.20
C ASP A 346 -26.39 29.02 -16.73
N GLY A 347 -25.43 29.17 -15.81
CA GLY A 347 -25.62 29.07 -14.36
C GLY A 347 -25.68 27.65 -13.81
N LYS A 348 -25.50 26.61 -14.64
CA LYS A 348 -25.51 25.21 -14.18
C LYS A 348 -24.14 24.76 -13.66
N PRO A 349 -24.09 23.74 -12.76
CA PRO A 349 -22.84 23.11 -12.37
C PRO A 349 -22.05 22.64 -13.59
N ALA A 350 -20.77 22.96 -13.60
CA ALA A 350 -19.86 22.62 -14.68
C ALA A 350 -18.53 22.08 -14.14
N SER A 351 -17.75 21.52 -15.04
CA SER A 351 -16.38 21.09 -14.76
C SER A 351 -15.40 21.79 -15.69
N SER A 352 -14.13 21.85 -15.29
CA SER A 352 -13.07 22.44 -16.10
C SER A 352 -12.91 21.71 -17.43
N LYS A 353 -12.36 22.41 -18.42
CA LYS A 353 -11.88 21.80 -19.67
C LYS A 353 -10.37 21.62 -19.60
N MET A 354 -9.89 20.42 -19.89
CA MET A 354 -8.46 20.12 -20.00
C MET A 354 -7.97 20.46 -21.41
N ARG A 355 -6.84 21.17 -21.52
CA ARG A 355 -6.22 21.53 -22.81
C ARG A 355 -4.72 21.29 -22.76
N ALA A 356 -4.18 20.60 -23.76
CA ALA A 356 -2.75 20.43 -23.94
C ALA A 356 -2.10 21.73 -24.43
N GLU A 357 -0.88 21.96 -23.98
CA GLU A 357 0.02 22.99 -24.51
C GLU A 357 1.21 22.33 -25.21
N GLN A 358 1.72 21.22 -24.68
CA GLN A 358 2.86 20.48 -25.24
C GLN A 358 2.73 18.99 -24.94
N ILE A 359 3.08 18.16 -25.92
CA ILE A 359 3.24 16.71 -25.75
C ILE A 359 4.58 16.34 -26.39
N GLU A 360 5.44 15.69 -25.62
CA GLU A 360 6.79 15.33 -26.04
C GLU A 360 7.11 13.90 -25.64
N VAL A 361 7.74 13.15 -26.55
CA VAL A 361 8.29 11.83 -26.23
C VAL A 361 9.72 12.04 -25.75
N GLU A 362 9.94 11.91 -24.45
CA GLU A 362 11.26 12.05 -23.82
C GLU A 362 12.12 10.82 -24.11
N TYR A 363 11.53 9.62 -24.03
CA TYR A 363 12.23 8.36 -24.22
C TYR A 363 11.46 7.39 -25.13
N GLY A 364 12.17 6.75 -26.05
CA GLY A 364 11.65 5.73 -26.96
C GLY A 364 12.62 4.57 -27.14
N GLY A 365 13.29 4.18 -26.05
CA GLY A 365 14.34 3.18 -26.07
C GLY A 365 13.84 1.76 -25.73
N PRO A 366 14.76 0.80 -25.57
CA PRO A 366 14.40 -0.61 -25.44
C PRO A 366 13.89 -0.97 -24.04
N ALA A 367 14.21 -0.19 -22.99
CA ALA A 367 13.74 -0.43 -21.63
C ALA A 367 12.52 0.41 -21.27
N LEU A 368 12.51 1.68 -21.70
CA LEU A 368 11.54 2.70 -21.32
C LEU A 368 11.04 3.46 -22.55
N VAL A 369 9.71 3.50 -22.66
CA VAL A 369 9.00 4.52 -23.45
C VAL A 369 8.34 5.49 -22.49
N GLN A 370 8.65 6.76 -22.63
CA GLN A 370 8.14 7.84 -21.80
C GLN A 370 7.68 9.00 -22.69
N ALA A 371 6.49 9.51 -22.39
CA ALA A 371 6.03 10.77 -22.94
C ALA A 371 5.52 11.68 -21.84
N GLU A 372 5.75 12.97 -22.01
CA GLU A 372 5.32 14.02 -21.13
C GLU A 372 4.25 14.87 -21.82
N SER A 373 3.14 15.09 -21.12
CA SER A 373 2.03 15.95 -21.53
C SER A 373 1.91 17.10 -20.56
N ARG A 374 1.95 18.33 -21.06
CA ARG A 374 1.82 19.57 -20.28
C ARG A 374 0.63 20.36 -20.78
N GLY A 375 -0.11 20.98 -19.86
CA GLY A 375 -1.23 21.81 -20.24
C GLY A 375 -1.92 22.50 -19.07
N VAL A 376 -3.16 22.94 -19.33
CA VAL A 376 -3.96 23.74 -18.39
C VAL A 376 -5.37 23.18 -18.24
N LEU A 377 -5.93 23.34 -17.04
CA LEU A 377 -7.36 23.25 -16.78
C LEU A 377 -7.96 24.65 -16.93
N ILE A 378 -9.07 24.76 -17.66
CA ILE A 378 -9.68 26.02 -18.07
C ILE A 378 -11.09 26.12 -17.51
N ASP A 379 -11.44 27.32 -17.04
CA ASP A 379 -12.79 27.63 -16.57
C ASP A 379 -13.78 27.67 -17.75
N PRO A 380 -14.87 26.89 -17.71
CA PRO A 380 -15.88 26.93 -18.77
C PRO A 380 -16.61 28.28 -18.86
N LEU A 381 -16.62 29.10 -17.81
CA LEU A 381 -17.32 30.39 -17.77
C LEU A 381 -16.59 31.49 -18.53
N ASP A 382 -15.32 31.72 -18.21
CA ASP A 382 -14.55 32.88 -18.69
C ASP A 382 -13.24 32.51 -19.41
N GLN A 383 -12.96 31.22 -19.59
CA GLN A 383 -11.79 30.68 -20.26
C GLN A 383 -10.45 30.98 -19.56
N ARG A 384 -10.45 31.40 -18.29
CA ARG A 384 -9.20 31.60 -17.55
C ARG A 384 -8.55 30.26 -17.15
N PRO A 385 -7.21 30.19 -17.03
CA PRO A 385 -6.53 29.01 -16.50
C PRO A 385 -6.78 28.87 -15.00
N LEU A 386 -7.08 27.65 -14.55
CA LEU A 386 -7.38 27.29 -13.16
C LEU A 386 -6.28 26.46 -12.51
N ALA A 387 -5.52 25.70 -13.28
CA ALA A 387 -4.39 24.92 -12.83
C ALA A 387 -3.54 24.51 -14.04
N ARG A 388 -2.23 24.33 -13.83
CA ARG A 388 -1.33 23.69 -14.79
C ARG A 388 -1.11 22.24 -14.39
N PHE A 389 -1.02 21.37 -15.39
CA PHE A 389 -0.71 19.96 -15.19
C PHE A 389 0.53 19.55 -16.00
N ARG A 390 1.24 18.56 -15.46
CA ARG A 390 2.24 17.75 -16.16
C ARG A 390 1.93 16.28 -15.89
N GLN A 391 1.73 15.49 -16.94
CA GLN A 391 1.53 14.05 -16.86
C GLN A 391 2.68 13.33 -17.57
N ARG A 392 3.36 12.42 -16.88
CA ARG A 392 4.36 11.53 -17.50
C ARG A 392 3.76 10.14 -17.62
N TYR A 393 3.68 9.64 -18.85
CA TYR A 393 3.21 8.30 -19.18
C TYR A 393 4.42 7.40 -19.40
N ARG A 394 4.55 6.32 -18.63
CA ARG A 394 5.67 5.39 -18.72
C ARG A 394 5.20 3.98 -19.04
N LEU A 395 5.83 3.38 -20.05
CA LEU A 395 5.73 1.97 -20.39
C LEU A 395 7.12 1.35 -20.31
N TRP A 396 7.21 0.27 -19.54
CA TRP A 396 8.44 -0.50 -19.36
C TRP A 396 8.39 -1.79 -20.16
N SER A 397 9.56 -2.27 -20.61
CA SER A 397 9.64 -3.57 -21.26
C SER A 397 9.20 -4.68 -20.32
N GLY A 398 8.30 -5.51 -20.84
CA GLY A 398 7.82 -6.70 -20.17
C GLY A 398 6.88 -6.46 -19.00
N ARG A 399 6.47 -5.22 -18.70
CA ARG A 399 5.49 -4.92 -17.64
C ARG A 399 4.10 -4.62 -18.25
N PRO A 400 3.03 -5.28 -17.79
CA PRO A 400 1.67 -5.05 -18.26
C PRO A 400 0.99 -3.88 -17.54
N VAL A 401 1.75 -2.81 -17.25
CA VAL A 401 1.31 -1.65 -16.47
C VAL A 401 1.71 -0.38 -17.20
N LEU A 402 0.74 0.53 -17.35
CA LEU A 402 0.97 1.94 -17.66
C LEU A 402 1.11 2.69 -16.33
N GLU A 403 2.23 3.40 -16.15
CA GLU A 403 2.43 4.33 -15.03
C GLU A 403 2.12 5.76 -15.47
N ILE A 404 1.44 6.53 -14.61
CA ILE A 404 1.09 7.93 -14.84
C ILE A 404 1.50 8.75 -13.61
N ASP A 405 2.53 9.58 -13.75
CA ASP A 405 2.87 10.60 -12.77
C ASP A 405 2.15 11.89 -13.10
N ILE A 406 1.40 12.42 -12.13
CA ILE A 406 0.62 13.65 -12.27
C ILE A 406 1.22 14.69 -11.35
N THR A 407 1.65 15.82 -11.91
CA THR A 407 2.08 17.00 -11.17
C THR A 407 1.13 18.16 -11.45
N LEU A 408 0.65 18.81 -10.39
CA LEU A 408 -0.23 19.98 -10.44
C LEU A 408 0.52 21.23 -9.98
N SER A 409 0.29 22.37 -10.62
CA SER A 409 0.90 23.65 -10.27
C SER A 409 -0.03 24.81 -10.62
N ASP A 410 0.24 25.99 -10.08
CA ASP A 410 -0.50 27.23 -10.37
C ASP A 410 -2.03 27.08 -10.23
N LEU A 411 -2.47 26.42 -9.16
CA LEU A 411 -3.90 26.29 -8.85
C LEU A 411 -4.48 27.67 -8.48
N ASP A 412 -5.67 27.98 -9.02
CA ASP A 412 -6.41 29.21 -8.77
C ASP A 412 -6.68 29.38 -7.27
N ALA A 413 -6.16 30.46 -6.69
CA ALA A 413 -6.25 30.72 -5.26
C ALA A 413 -7.70 30.89 -4.79
N PHE A 414 -8.57 31.47 -5.62
CA PHE A 414 -9.98 31.63 -5.29
C PHE A 414 -10.71 30.29 -5.27
N TRP A 415 -10.46 29.43 -6.24
CA TRP A 415 -11.00 28.07 -6.22
C TRP A 415 -10.50 27.27 -5.00
N LEU A 416 -9.22 27.39 -4.63
CA LEU A 416 -8.66 26.73 -3.43
C LEU A 416 -9.34 27.21 -2.14
N ASP A 417 -9.55 28.52 -1.98
CA ASP A 417 -10.25 29.09 -0.82
C ASP A 417 -11.69 28.57 -0.72
N ARG A 418 -12.38 28.45 -1.86
CA ARG A 418 -13.73 27.86 -1.91
C ARG A 418 -13.71 26.36 -1.57
N ALA A 419 -12.78 25.59 -2.13
CA ALA A 419 -12.65 24.16 -1.90
C ALA A 419 -12.36 23.85 -0.42
N ALA A 420 -11.58 24.70 0.26
CA ALA A 420 -11.25 24.59 1.67
C ALA A 420 -12.47 24.59 2.60
N GLY A 421 -13.52 25.34 2.26
CA GLY A 421 -14.76 25.45 3.04
C GLY A 421 -15.94 24.62 2.53
N ALA A 422 -15.78 23.89 1.43
CA ALA A 422 -16.86 23.19 0.74
C ALA A 422 -16.95 21.69 1.10
N ASP A 423 -18.04 21.04 0.69
CA ASP A 423 -18.12 19.58 0.70
C ASP A 423 -17.03 19.00 -0.23
N PRO A 424 -16.09 18.18 0.28
CA PRO A 424 -15.01 17.60 -0.52
C PRO A 424 -15.51 16.72 -1.66
N TRP A 425 -16.76 16.24 -1.58
CA TRP A 425 -17.36 15.46 -2.65
C TRP A 425 -17.99 16.30 -3.74
N GLU A 426 -18.10 17.63 -3.61
CA GLU A 426 -18.68 18.51 -4.62
C GLU A 426 -17.69 19.54 -5.20
N HIS A 427 -16.60 19.82 -4.48
CA HIS A 427 -15.55 20.76 -4.89
C HIS A 427 -14.17 20.09 -4.80
N PHE A 428 -13.70 19.53 -5.90
CA PHE A 428 -12.43 18.81 -5.97
C PHE A 428 -11.79 18.86 -7.35
N LEU A 429 -10.48 18.56 -7.41
CA LEU A 429 -9.76 18.23 -8.63
C LEU A 429 -9.48 16.72 -8.62
N SER A 430 -9.82 16.04 -9.71
CA SER A 430 -9.71 14.59 -9.85
C SER A 430 -8.95 14.15 -11.10
N CYS A 431 -8.46 12.92 -11.05
CA CYS A 431 -8.18 12.10 -12.23
C CYS A 431 -9.47 11.34 -12.60
N ARG A 432 -10.09 11.73 -13.72
CA ARG A 432 -11.31 11.10 -14.25
C ARG A 432 -10.95 9.98 -15.21
N TRP A 433 -11.41 8.78 -14.89
CA TRP A 433 -11.34 7.58 -15.72
C TRP A 433 -12.67 7.39 -16.46
N ALA A 434 -12.61 6.97 -17.72
CA ALA A 434 -13.79 6.67 -18.52
C ALA A 434 -13.59 5.38 -19.32
N TRP A 435 -14.61 4.51 -19.35
CA TRP A 435 -14.59 3.27 -20.13
C TRP A 435 -15.81 3.15 -21.06
N PRO A 436 -15.73 2.44 -22.20
CA PRO A 436 -16.81 2.46 -23.20
C PRO A 436 -18.08 1.71 -22.80
N ASP A 437 -17.95 0.53 -22.19
CA ASP A 437 -19.06 -0.39 -21.91
C ASP A 437 -19.75 -0.04 -20.58
N PRO A 438 -21.02 0.41 -20.58
CA PRO A 438 -21.75 0.73 -19.36
C PRO A 438 -22.10 -0.48 -18.49
N ASN A 439 -21.95 -1.70 -19.01
CA ASN A 439 -22.19 -2.95 -18.26
C ASN A 439 -20.91 -3.48 -17.57
N THR A 440 -19.83 -2.71 -17.60
CA THR A 440 -18.58 -3.07 -16.91
C THR A 440 -18.84 -3.22 -15.42
N MET A 441 -18.47 -4.37 -14.86
CA MET A 441 -18.53 -4.63 -13.43
C MET A 441 -17.34 -3.98 -12.73
N LEU A 442 -17.60 -3.28 -11.62
CA LEU A 442 -16.55 -2.68 -10.79
C LEU A 442 -16.28 -3.59 -9.60
N ARG A 443 -15.03 -3.94 -9.39
CA ARG A 443 -14.59 -4.65 -8.18
C ARG A 443 -13.56 -3.80 -7.46
N ARG A 444 -13.86 -3.36 -6.24
CA ARG A 444 -12.87 -2.68 -5.38
C ARG A 444 -12.08 -3.70 -4.58
N THR A 445 -10.84 -3.40 -4.22
CA THR A 445 -10.12 -4.24 -3.26
C THR A 445 -10.46 -3.86 -1.83
N SER A 446 -10.62 -4.87 -0.98
CA SER A 446 -10.67 -4.76 0.48
C SER A 446 -9.74 -5.83 1.02
N LEU A 447 -8.71 -5.42 1.78
CA LEU A 447 -7.65 -6.33 2.23
C LEU A 447 -7.08 -7.18 1.07
N LEU A 448 -6.70 -6.52 -0.04
CA LEU A 448 -6.18 -7.12 -1.28
C LEU A 448 -7.16 -8.01 -2.07
N GLY A 449 -8.29 -8.44 -1.50
CA GLY A 449 -9.32 -9.23 -2.17
C GLY A 449 -10.29 -8.38 -3.00
N PRO A 450 -10.68 -8.77 -4.23
CA PRO A 450 -11.60 -8.00 -5.07
C PRO A 450 -13.06 -8.31 -4.75
N HIS A 451 -13.84 -7.29 -4.41
CA HIS A 451 -15.27 -7.36 -4.09
C HIS A 451 -16.07 -6.50 -5.06
N LEU A 452 -17.20 -7.05 -5.56
CA LEU A 452 -18.14 -6.29 -6.39
C LEU A 452 -18.60 -5.03 -5.64
N THR A 453 -18.71 -3.91 -6.34
CA THR A 453 -19.21 -2.66 -5.77
C THR A 453 -20.08 -1.90 -6.75
N GLU A 454 -21.20 -1.41 -6.23
CA GLU A 454 -22.11 -0.48 -6.89
C GLU A 454 -22.11 0.89 -6.20
N ALA A 455 -21.36 1.05 -5.10
CA ALA A 455 -21.26 2.28 -4.33
C ALA A 455 -20.95 3.50 -5.21
N ASP A 456 -21.60 4.62 -4.91
CA ASP A 456 -21.32 5.91 -5.56
C ASP A 456 -19.94 6.46 -5.18
N ARG A 457 -19.43 6.06 -4.02
CA ARG A 457 -18.13 6.47 -3.47
C ARG A 457 -17.37 5.25 -2.97
N PRO A 458 -16.95 4.35 -3.88
CA PRO A 458 -16.17 3.20 -3.45
C PRO A 458 -14.87 3.71 -2.85
N GLU A 459 -14.54 3.23 -1.66
CA GLU A 459 -13.28 3.57 -0.98
C GLU A 459 -12.34 2.37 -1.07
N THR A 460 -11.17 2.57 -1.69
CA THR A 460 -10.11 1.57 -1.79
C THR A 460 -8.79 2.23 -2.21
N PRO A 461 -7.68 2.03 -1.47
CA PRO A 461 -6.40 2.66 -1.80
C PRO A 461 -5.61 1.93 -2.90
N ASP A 462 -5.95 0.68 -3.20
CA ASP A 462 -5.12 -0.18 -4.05
C ASP A 462 -5.66 -0.22 -5.47
N VAL A 463 -6.83 -0.86 -5.67
CA VAL A 463 -7.34 -1.20 -7.00
C VAL A 463 -8.85 -1.09 -7.11
N ILE A 464 -9.30 -0.54 -8.25
CA ILE A 464 -10.62 -0.86 -8.82
C ILE A 464 -10.41 -1.61 -10.14
N ASP A 465 -10.88 -2.86 -10.17
CA ASP A 465 -10.85 -3.71 -11.34
C ASP A 465 -12.14 -3.56 -12.15
N LEU A 466 -11.97 -3.09 -13.38
CA LEU A 466 -13.01 -2.95 -14.39
C LEU A 466 -13.08 -4.23 -15.21
N SER A 467 -14.14 -5.00 -14.99
CA SER A 467 -14.29 -6.33 -15.57
C SER A 467 -15.46 -6.41 -16.54
N THR A 468 -15.18 -6.90 -17.73
CA THR A 468 -16.19 -7.38 -18.68
C THR A 468 -16.08 -8.89 -18.83
N ARG A 469 -16.92 -9.50 -19.67
CA ARG A 469 -16.81 -10.95 -19.97
C ARG A 469 -15.46 -11.38 -20.54
N ARG A 470 -14.71 -10.49 -21.18
CA ARG A 470 -13.49 -10.83 -21.94
C ARG A 470 -12.26 -10.02 -21.55
N GLN A 471 -12.42 -8.88 -20.89
CA GLN A 471 -11.35 -7.93 -20.64
C GLN A 471 -11.32 -7.57 -19.16
N ARG A 472 -10.12 -7.45 -18.60
CA ARG A 472 -9.89 -6.90 -17.27
C ARG A 472 -8.96 -5.69 -17.36
N THR A 473 -9.33 -4.63 -16.68
CA THR A 473 -8.55 -3.38 -16.61
C THR A 473 -8.53 -2.92 -15.16
N ALA A 474 -7.38 -3.06 -14.50
CA ALA A 474 -7.21 -2.66 -13.11
C ALA A 474 -6.67 -1.23 -13.06
N LEU A 475 -7.42 -0.35 -12.41
CA LEU A 475 -6.97 1.00 -12.05
C LEU A 475 -6.19 0.89 -10.74
N LEU A 476 -4.92 1.31 -10.75
CA LEU A 476 -4.01 1.28 -9.59
C LEU A 476 -3.88 2.68 -9.02
N PHE A 477 -4.13 2.86 -7.72
CA PHE A 477 -4.28 4.20 -7.14
C PHE A 477 -3.12 4.69 -6.29
N GLY A 478 -2.11 3.84 -6.06
CA GLY A 478 -0.89 4.24 -5.35
C GLY A 478 -1.15 4.81 -3.95
N GLY A 479 -2.22 4.34 -3.29
CA GLY A 479 -2.66 4.78 -1.97
C GLY A 479 -3.77 5.83 -1.95
N LEU A 480 -4.23 6.33 -3.11
CA LEU A 480 -5.35 7.27 -3.18
C LEU A 480 -6.69 6.55 -2.99
N ALA A 481 -7.32 6.70 -1.84
CA ALA A 481 -8.48 5.91 -1.46
C ALA A 481 -9.85 6.48 -1.88
N HIS A 482 -9.91 7.75 -2.28
CA HIS A 482 -11.17 8.46 -2.42
C HIS A 482 -11.61 8.55 -3.89
N HIS A 483 -12.71 7.87 -4.20
CA HIS A 483 -13.28 7.84 -5.55
C HIS A 483 -14.75 8.26 -5.56
N ARG A 484 -15.18 8.90 -6.65
CA ARG A 484 -16.57 9.26 -6.91
C ARG A 484 -16.98 8.69 -8.27
N ARG A 485 -18.01 7.85 -8.28
CA ARG A 485 -18.60 7.30 -9.50
C ARG A 485 -19.47 8.36 -10.19
N HIS A 486 -19.41 8.40 -11.51
CA HIS A 486 -20.24 9.26 -12.35
C HIS A 486 -21.00 8.44 -13.39
N GLY A 487 -22.21 8.00 -13.02
CA GLY A 487 -23.00 7.11 -13.84
C GLY A 487 -22.32 5.75 -14.06
N PRO A 488 -22.63 5.04 -15.16
CA PRO A 488 -22.17 3.67 -15.35
C PRO A 488 -20.75 3.55 -15.93
N ARG A 489 -20.12 4.66 -16.36
CA ARG A 489 -18.94 4.64 -17.25
C ARG A 489 -17.77 5.51 -16.83
N MET A 490 -17.88 6.17 -15.68
CA MET A 490 -16.85 7.10 -15.24
C MET A 490 -16.60 6.99 -13.74
N LEU A 491 -15.35 7.21 -13.36
CA LEU A 491 -14.88 7.23 -11.99
C LEU A 491 -13.88 8.37 -11.83
N ASP A 492 -14.10 9.23 -10.84
CA ASP A 492 -13.17 10.27 -10.45
C ASP A 492 -12.36 9.78 -9.26
N THR A 493 -11.03 9.82 -9.36
CA THR A 493 -10.12 9.64 -8.22
C THR A 493 -9.68 11.01 -7.75
N LEU A 494 -10.00 11.38 -6.51
CA LEU A 494 -9.73 12.71 -5.98
C LEU A 494 -8.22 12.92 -5.81
N LEU A 495 -7.73 14.07 -6.25
CA LEU A 495 -6.35 14.52 -6.10
C LEU A 495 -6.25 15.71 -5.16
N VAL A 496 -7.17 16.68 -5.27
CA VAL A 496 -7.21 17.89 -4.41
C VAL A 496 -8.65 18.13 -3.94
N ALA A 497 -8.85 18.19 -2.63
CA ALA A 497 -10.11 18.59 -1.99
C ALA A 497 -9.81 19.22 -0.62
N GLY A 498 -10.66 20.13 -0.14
CA GLY A 498 -10.41 20.83 1.12
C GLY A 498 -9.09 21.59 1.11
N HIS A 499 -8.29 21.42 2.16
CA HIS A 499 -7.00 22.09 2.35
C HIS A 499 -5.80 21.33 1.75
N GLU A 500 -6.02 20.36 0.87
CA GLU A 500 -4.96 19.51 0.31
C GLU A 500 -3.78 20.31 -0.29
N VAL A 501 -2.58 20.05 0.22
CA VAL A 501 -1.31 20.64 -0.24
C VAL A 501 -0.53 19.76 -1.21
N GLY A 502 -0.81 18.47 -1.28
CA GLY A 502 -0.16 17.51 -2.17
C GLY A 502 -0.40 17.86 -3.64
N ARG A 503 0.67 17.82 -4.45
CA ARG A 503 0.63 18.17 -5.87
C ARG A 503 1.23 17.11 -6.79
N HIS A 504 1.74 16.02 -6.22
CA HIS A 504 2.38 14.92 -6.94
C HIS A 504 1.62 13.63 -6.64
N PHE A 505 1.13 12.98 -7.69
CA PHE A 505 0.32 11.78 -7.59
C PHE A 505 0.85 10.73 -8.57
N HIS A 506 0.84 9.48 -8.15
CA HIS A 506 1.30 8.36 -8.95
C HIS A 506 0.18 7.33 -9.01
N VAL A 507 -0.31 7.08 -10.22
CA VAL A 507 -1.38 6.11 -10.50
C VAL A 507 -0.96 5.21 -11.65
N GLY A 508 -1.61 4.08 -11.82
CA GLY A 508 -1.31 3.17 -12.91
C GLY A 508 -2.54 2.47 -13.47
N VAL A 509 -2.36 1.79 -14.60
CA VAL A 509 -3.38 0.94 -15.20
C VAL A 509 -2.74 -0.37 -15.64
N ALA A 510 -3.24 -1.49 -15.12
CA ALA A 510 -2.81 -2.82 -15.51
C ALA A 510 -3.86 -3.52 -16.38
N LEU A 511 -3.42 -4.23 -17.42
CA LEU A 511 -4.31 -4.98 -18.30
C LEU A 511 -4.17 -6.48 -18.08
N ASP A 512 -5.33 -7.17 -18.07
CA ASP A 512 -5.43 -8.63 -18.12
C ASP A 512 -4.67 -9.37 -17.00
N LEU A 513 -4.59 -8.75 -15.82
CA LEU A 513 -4.14 -9.42 -14.60
C LEU A 513 -5.29 -10.22 -13.98
N GLU A 514 -5.03 -11.49 -13.70
CA GLU A 514 -5.98 -12.36 -12.99
C GLU A 514 -6.19 -11.90 -11.55
N HIS A 515 -5.07 -11.61 -10.86
CA HIS A 515 -5.01 -11.02 -9.53
C HIS A 515 -4.34 -9.65 -9.65
N PRO A 516 -5.04 -8.53 -9.38
CA PRO A 516 -4.47 -7.20 -9.59
C PRO A 516 -3.67 -6.65 -8.40
N PHE A 517 -3.85 -7.22 -7.19
CA PHE A 517 -3.13 -6.79 -5.99
C PHE A 517 -1.59 -6.79 -6.14
N PRO A 518 -0.93 -7.74 -6.86
CA PRO A 518 0.51 -7.72 -7.05
C PRO A 518 0.99 -6.44 -7.73
N ALA A 519 0.23 -5.92 -8.70
CA ALA A 519 0.57 -4.68 -9.39
C ALA A 519 0.36 -3.46 -8.51
N ALA A 520 -0.61 -3.48 -7.59
CA ALA A 520 -0.80 -2.40 -6.63
C ALA A 520 0.34 -2.35 -5.60
N LEU A 521 0.78 -3.50 -5.08
CA LEU A 521 1.94 -3.58 -4.19
C LEU A 521 3.23 -3.15 -4.90
N ASP A 522 3.43 -3.57 -6.15
CA ASP A 522 4.57 -3.15 -6.97
C ASP A 522 4.63 -1.63 -7.19
N LEU A 523 3.47 -0.96 -7.25
CA LEU A 523 3.37 0.49 -7.43
C LEU A 523 3.82 1.30 -6.21
N ILE A 524 3.69 0.75 -4.99
CA ILE A 524 4.00 1.45 -3.73
C ILE A 524 5.24 0.91 -3.00
N SER A 525 5.73 -0.27 -3.36
CA SER A 525 6.89 -0.92 -2.75
C SER A 525 8.00 -1.11 -3.80
N PRO A 526 8.86 -0.10 -4.03
CA PRO A 526 9.95 -0.23 -4.99
C PRO A 526 10.93 -1.34 -4.59
N PRO A 527 11.63 -1.97 -5.54
CA PRO A 527 12.76 -2.85 -5.23
C PRO A 527 13.88 -2.05 -4.57
N LEU A 528 14.66 -2.72 -3.71
CA LEU A 528 15.80 -2.10 -3.05
C LEU A 528 17.04 -2.34 -3.90
N VAL A 529 17.80 -1.29 -4.20
CA VAL A 529 18.99 -1.36 -5.08
C VAL A 529 20.21 -0.93 -4.28
N LEU A 530 21.21 -1.81 -4.22
CA LEU A 530 22.46 -1.56 -3.51
C LEU A 530 23.65 -1.70 -4.46
N PRO A 531 24.52 -0.68 -4.60
CA PRO A 531 25.81 -0.86 -5.26
C PRO A 531 26.73 -1.79 -4.45
N THR A 532 27.43 -2.67 -5.14
CA THR A 532 28.31 -3.69 -4.57
C THR A 532 29.65 -3.66 -5.29
N GLU A 533 30.73 -3.92 -4.57
CA GLU A 533 32.10 -4.05 -5.15
C GLU A 533 32.45 -5.51 -5.46
N PHE A 534 31.67 -6.46 -4.94
CA PHE A 534 31.86 -7.89 -5.08
C PHE A 534 30.56 -8.55 -5.56
N GLY A 535 30.68 -9.64 -6.32
CA GLY A 535 29.53 -10.41 -6.79
C GLY A 535 29.82 -11.17 -8.10
N PRO A 536 28.85 -11.98 -8.57
CA PRO A 536 27.58 -12.33 -7.92
C PRO A 536 27.78 -13.17 -6.65
N PRO A 537 26.72 -13.37 -5.84
CA PRO A 537 26.70 -14.37 -4.77
C PRO A 537 27.17 -15.76 -5.25
N HIS A 538 27.73 -16.58 -4.36
CA HIS A 538 28.20 -17.94 -4.70
C HIS A 538 27.08 -18.86 -5.21
N THR A 539 25.84 -18.61 -4.79
CA THR A 539 24.63 -19.33 -5.24
C THR A 539 24.22 -18.94 -6.66
N GLY A 540 24.84 -17.91 -7.24
CA GLY A 540 24.56 -17.39 -8.57
C GLY A 540 24.01 -15.96 -8.55
N PRO A 541 23.79 -15.36 -9.73
CA PRO A 541 23.33 -13.98 -9.85
C PRO A 541 21.83 -13.80 -9.53
N VAL A 542 21.08 -14.87 -9.25
CA VAL A 542 19.65 -14.81 -8.91
C VAL A 542 19.35 -15.88 -7.87
N GLY A 543 18.54 -15.54 -6.87
CA GLY A 543 18.07 -16.49 -5.86
C GLY A 543 16.77 -16.03 -5.22
N TRP A 544 15.96 -16.97 -4.75
CA TRP A 544 14.78 -16.71 -3.93
C TRP A 544 15.06 -17.17 -2.50
N LEU A 545 14.44 -16.51 -1.52
CA LEU A 545 14.52 -16.89 -0.11
C LEU A 545 13.23 -17.59 0.34
N PHE A 546 12.09 -17.05 -0.08
CA PHE A 546 10.78 -17.63 0.19
C PHE A 546 9.96 -17.70 -1.09
N HIS A 547 9.14 -18.74 -1.24
CA HIS A 547 8.26 -18.87 -2.39
C HIS A 547 6.89 -19.41 -1.99
N LEU A 548 5.85 -18.65 -2.31
CA LEU A 548 4.46 -19.08 -2.18
C LEU A 548 3.96 -19.51 -3.56
N ASP A 549 3.50 -20.76 -3.68
CA ASP A 549 3.10 -21.33 -4.97
C ASP A 549 1.66 -20.95 -5.38
N SER A 550 0.87 -20.40 -4.46
CA SER A 550 -0.49 -19.93 -4.73
C SER A 550 -0.53 -18.43 -5.00
N LYS A 551 -1.08 -18.05 -6.16
CA LYS A 551 -1.32 -16.65 -6.56
C LYS A 551 -2.54 -16.02 -5.87
N ALA A 552 -3.38 -16.86 -5.25
CA ALA A 552 -4.55 -16.42 -4.51
C ALA A 552 -4.20 -16.00 -3.07
N VAL A 553 -2.95 -16.18 -2.61
CA VAL A 553 -2.53 -15.82 -1.26
C VAL A 553 -1.50 -14.71 -1.35
N ALA A 554 -1.65 -13.69 -0.51
CA ALA A 554 -0.68 -12.62 -0.37
C ALA A 554 0.04 -12.75 0.98
N VAL A 555 1.34 -12.47 0.98
CA VAL A 555 2.10 -12.25 2.22
C VAL A 555 2.10 -10.75 2.48
N THR A 556 1.50 -10.33 3.59
CA THR A 556 1.38 -8.91 3.96
C THR A 556 2.56 -8.46 4.81
N ARG A 557 3.17 -9.35 5.58
CA ARG A 557 4.33 -9.05 6.42
C ARG A 557 5.17 -10.30 6.68
N VAL A 558 6.48 -10.09 6.79
CA VAL A 558 7.44 -11.10 7.27
C VAL A 558 8.19 -10.49 8.45
N GLU A 559 8.22 -11.19 9.58
CA GLU A 559 8.88 -10.74 10.81
C GLU A 559 9.89 -11.80 11.27
N ALA A 560 10.97 -11.37 11.91
CA ALA A 560 11.83 -12.27 12.66
C ALA A 560 11.09 -12.71 13.93
N ASN A 561 11.13 -14.00 14.25
CA ASN A 561 10.65 -14.50 15.53
C ASN A 561 11.87 -14.81 16.42
N GLU A 562 12.09 -13.98 17.43
CA GLU A 562 13.17 -14.15 18.41
C GLU A 562 12.57 -14.60 19.75
N PRO A 563 12.89 -15.81 20.23
CA PRO A 563 12.41 -16.27 21.51
C PRO A 563 13.00 -15.42 22.64
N SER A 564 12.15 -14.89 23.52
CA SER A 564 12.61 -14.21 24.74
C SER A 564 13.21 -15.21 25.71
N GLY A 565 14.33 -14.84 26.33
CA GLY A 565 15.00 -15.66 27.34
C GLY A 565 16.08 -16.61 26.81
N GLY A 566 16.40 -16.60 25.52
CA GLY A 566 17.55 -17.33 24.96
C GLY A 566 17.35 -18.83 24.77
N ASP A 567 16.24 -19.40 25.27
CA ASP A 567 15.84 -20.78 25.02
C ASP A 567 14.78 -20.83 23.91
N GLY A 568 15.24 -20.93 22.66
CA GLY A 568 14.44 -21.20 21.48
C GLY A 568 15.23 -20.99 20.18
N GLU A 569 14.84 -21.68 19.10
CA GLU A 569 15.45 -21.47 17.79
C GLU A 569 14.87 -20.22 17.11
N PRO A 570 15.70 -19.35 16.49
CA PRO A 570 15.21 -18.20 15.75
C PRO A 570 14.34 -18.67 14.57
N GLY A 571 13.21 -18.01 14.36
CA GLY A 571 12.24 -18.36 13.34
C GLY A 571 11.77 -17.16 12.51
N LEU A 572 10.75 -17.40 11.70
CA LEU A 572 10.08 -16.39 10.89
C LEU A 572 8.58 -16.45 11.12
N THR A 573 7.95 -15.29 11.19
CA THR A 573 6.50 -15.14 11.20
C THR A 573 6.05 -14.58 9.86
N PHE A 574 5.12 -15.27 9.19
CA PHE A 574 4.51 -14.83 7.95
C PHE A 574 3.06 -14.46 8.20
N HIS A 575 2.68 -13.24 7.85
CA HIS A 575 1.27 -12.80 7.85
C HIS A 575 0.72 -13.04 6.45
N LEU A 576 -0.30 -13.88 6.35
CA LEU A 576 -0.89 -14.33 5.09
C LEU A 576 -2.35 -13.86 5.00
N ILE A 577 -2.81 -13.64 3.78
CA ILE A 577 -4.23 -13.40 3.51
C ILE A 577 -4.67 -14.08 2.20
N GLU A 578 -5.83 -14.73 2.21
CA GLU A 578 -6.45 -15.26 1.00
C GLU A 578 -7.21 -14.15 0.24
N THR A 579 -6.92 -13.98 -1.04
CA THR A 579 -7.33 -12.81 -1.84
C THR A 579 -8.32 -13.13 -2.97
N ALA A 580 -8.57 -14.38 -3.28
CA ALA A 580 -9.49 -14.77 -4.36
C ALA A 580 -10.91 -15.08 -3.87
N GLY A 581 -11.13 -15.18 -2.56
CA GLY A 581 -12.40 -15.57 -1.97
C GLY A 581 -12.70 -17.05 -2.15
N LEU A 582 -11.67 -17.88 -2.28
CA LEU A 582 -11.77 -19.31 -2.52
C LEU A 582 -10.89 -20.07 -1.52
N ALA A 583 -11.37 -21.23 -1.07
CA ALA A 583 -10.58 -22.11 -0.22
C ALA A 583 -9.32 -22.52 -0.99
N THR A 584 -8.16 -22.25 -0.41
CA THR A 584 -6.88 -22.31 -1.11
C THR A 584 -5.92 -23.21 -0.36
N ARG A 585 -5.36 -24.18 -1.09
CA ARG A 585 -4.23 -24.98 -0.64
C ARG A 585 -2.97 -24.43 -1.28
N GLY A 586 -1.93 -24.25 -0.49
CA GLY A 586 -0.64 -23.75 -0.99
C GLY A 586 0.53 -24.31 -0.22
N ARG A 587 1.72 -24.07 -0.75
CA ARG A 587 3.00 -24.36 -0.13
C ARG A 587 3.78 -23.08 0.03
N LEU A 588 4.25 -22.82 1.25
CA LEU A 588 5.28 -21.83 1.53
C LEU A 588 6.63 -22.54 1.57
N ARG A 589 7.43 -22.38 0.52
CA ARG A 589 8.78 -22.92 0.42
C ARG A 589 9.79 -21.95 1.01
N LEU A 590 10.77 -22.49 1.73
CA LEU A 590 11.83 -21.77 2.41
C LEU A 590 13.19 -22.21 1.86
N PHE A 591 14.14 -21.30 1.78
CA PHE A 591 15.51 -21.61 1.32
C PHE A 591 16.28 -22.56 2.26
N ARG A 592 15.79 -22.76 3.48
CA ARG A 592 16.27 -23.77 4.45
C ARG A 592 15.06 -24.59 4.92
N ASN A 593 15.27 -25.89 5.12
CA ASN A 593 14.20 -26.78 5.58
C ASN A 593 13.73 -26.35 6.99
N PRO A 594 12.43 -26.08 7.18
CA PRO A 594 11.90 -25.80 8.51
C PRO A 594 11.93 -27.06 9.39
N SER A 595 12.20 -26.89 10.68
CA SER A 595 12.14 -27.97 11.68
C SER A 595 10.73 -28.14 12.26
N TRP A 596 9.97 -27.05 12.36
CA TRP A 596 8.58 -27.01 12.80
C TRP A 596 7.85 -25.80 12.17
N ALA A 597 6.53 -25.86 12.14
CA ALA A 597 5.68 -24.77 11.67
C ALA A 597 4.33 -24.82 12.40
N ARG A 598 3.77 -23.66 12.74
CA ARG A 598 2.48 -23.55 13.43
C ARG A 598 1.71 -22.34 12.93
N GLN A 599 0.38 -22.44 12.96
CA GLN A 599 -0.53 -21.33 12.77
C GLN A 599 -0.90 -20.78 14.14
N THR A 600 -0.84 -19.46 14.30
CA THR A 600 -1.28 -18.75 15.50
C THR A 600 -2.33 -17.72 15.16
N ASP A 601 -3.13 -17.33 16.16
CA ASP A 601 -3.92 -16.10 16.05
C ASP A 601 -3.04 -14.84 16.22
N PHE A 602 -3.66 -13.66 16.19
CA PHE A 602 -2.97 -12.38 16.35
C PHE A 602 -2.50 -12.12 17.80
N GLN A 603 -2.92 -12.95 18.75
CA GLN A 603 -2.54 -12.93 20.16
C GLN A 603 -1.35 -13.86 20.43
N GLY A 604 -0.97 -14.69 19.45
CA GLY A 604 0.14 -15.63 19.53
C GLY A 604 -0.26 -17.03 20.02
N GLU A 605 -1.55 -17.26 20.28
CA GLU A 605 -2.07 -18.56 20.68
C GLU A 605 -2.07 -19.52 19.50
N VAL A 606 -1.69 -20.77 19.76
CA VAL A 606 -1.57 -21.79 18.71
C VAL A 606 -2.94 -22.29 18.29
N ILE A 607 -3.24 -22.15 17.00
CA ILE A 607 -4.45 -22.70 16.37
C ILE A 607 -4.20 -24.14 15.94
N ALA A 608 -3.10 -24.38 15.21
CA ALA A 608 -2.75 -25.69 14.69
C ALA A 608 -1.26 -25.81 14.35
N ASP A 609 -0.72 -27.03 14.41
CA ASP A 609 0.58 -27.36 13.82
C ASP A 609 0.43 -27.56 12.31
N LEU A 610 1.37 -27.03 11.53
CA LEU A 610 1.34 -27.10 10.08
C LEU A 610 2.27 -28.22 9.56
N PRO A 611 1.82 -29.06 8.61
CA PRO A 611 2.66 -30.10 8.04
C PRO A 611 3.86 -29.53 7.26
N ILE A 612 4.99 -30.24 7.30
CA ILE A 612 6.21 -29.91 6.57
C ILE A 612 6.54 -31.02 5.56
N GLU A 613 6.77 -30.63 4.30
CA GLU A 613 7.25 -31.49 3.22
C GLU A 613 8.59 -30.97 2.70
N GLY A 614 9.71 -31.45 3.26
CA GLY A 614 11.05 -31.05 2.82
C GLY A 614 11.36 -29.57 3.14
N ASP A 615 11.34 -28.73 2.10
CA ASP A 615 11.58 -27.28 2.20
C ASP A 615 10.27 -26.47 2.31
N ALA A 616 9.10 -27.13 2.38
CA ALA A 616 7.80 -26.51 2.29
C ALA A 616 6.94 -26.69 3.55
N VAL A 617 6.24 -25.63 3.95
CA VAL A 617 5.12 -25.67 4.90
C VAL A 617 3.81 -25.74 4.12
N LEU A 618 2.93 -26.69 4.43
CA LEU A 618 1.63 -26.83 3.80
C LEU A 618 0.60 -25.88 4.44
N LEU A 619 -0.13 -25.16 3.60
CA LEU A 619 -1.12 -24.17 3.99
C LEU A 619 -2.50 -24.59 3.48
N ASP A 620 -3.49 -24.53 4.36
CA ASP A 620 -4.92 -24.68 4.06
C ASP A 620 -5.62 -23.41 4.55
N LEU A 621 -6.04 -22.54 3.62
CA LEU A 621 -6.70 -21.27 3.94
C LEU A 621 -8.15 -21.30 3.50
N THR A 622 -9.03 -20.80 4.36
CA THR A 622 -10.44 -20.55 4.05
C THR A 622 -10.60 -19.25 3.24
N PRO A 623 -11.75 -19.05 2.55
CA PRO A 623 -11.98 -17.84 1.77
C PRO A 623 -11.86 -16.56 2.60
N TYR A 624 -10.97 -15.66 2.20
CA TYR A 624 -10.62 -14.42 2.90
C TYR A 624 -10.14 -14.59 4.35
N GLU A 625 -9.45 -15.70 4.63
CA GLU A 625 -8.72 -15.92 5.89
C GLU A 625 -7.54 -14.96 6.04
#